data_AF-A0A7S0L887-F1
#
_entry.id   AF-A0A7S0L887-F1
#
_cell.length_a   1.000
_cell.length_b   1.000
_cell.length_c   1.000
_cell.angle_alpha   90.00
_cell.angle_beta   90.00
_cell.angle_gamma   90.00
#
_symmetry.space_group_name_H-M   'P 1'
#
loop_
_entity.id
_entity.type
_entity.pdbx_description
1 polymer ?
#
loop_
_entity_poly.entity_id
_entity_poly.type
_entity_poly.pdbx_seq_one_letter_code
_entity_poly.pdbx_strand_id
1 'polypeptide(L)'
;WLAEVSGVPFGLQGEILGNNRDQWHGLVFGMTCRIYPDPHRCNPTHIWAALDGMRLARPKMVGWWERSSPISITYVSGSGGSADPVRATLFLGVDNAAIALANWSPRPVTFTLSVDWPRLREHAGGAATAFASPQPPRRGRLVAPRIEAFQSSGTWTVGARLTLQGKGSRRSEGLLLQLTSS
;
A
#
# COMPACT_ATOMS: atom_id res chain seq x y z
N TRP A 1 7.75 -17.26 13.35
CA TRP A 1 7.63 -15.85 13.75
C TRP A 1 6.17 -15.63 14.11
N LEU A 2 5.88 -15.34 15.38
CA LEU A 2 4.52 -15.14 15.88
C LEU A 2 4.20 -13.65 15.66
N ALA A 3 3.31 -13.34 14.72
CA ALA A 3 2.69 -12.02 14.65
C ALA A 3 1.43 -12.09 15.50
N GLU A 4 1.48 -11.53 16.71
CA GLU A 4 0.33 -11.44 17.59
C GLU A 4 -0.47 -10.18 17.20
N VAL A 5 -1.66 -10.40 16.64
CA VAL A 5 -2.60 -9.34 16.25
C VAL A 5 -3.74 -9.38 17.25
N SER A 6 -3.87 -8.36 18.10
CA SER A 6 -5.10 -8.12 18.85
C SER A 6 -5.76 -6.88 18.26
N GLY A 7 -6.68 -7.11 17.33
CA GLY A 7 -7.56 -6.11 16.74
C GLY A 7 -8.94 -6.71 16.63
N VAL A 8 -9.78 -6.47 17.65
CA VAL A 8 -11.23 -6.70 17.55
C VAL A 8 -11.75 -5.76 16.44
N PRO A 9 -12.66 -6.20 15.54
CA PRO A 9 -13.01 -5.47 14.32
C PRO A 9 -13.78 -4.15 14.53
N PHE A 10 -13.81 -3.62 15.76
CA PHE A 10 -14.46 -2.37 16.11
C PHE A 10 -13.57 -1.57 17.08
N GLY A 11 -12.75 -0.65 16.56
CA GLY A 11 -12.46 0.61 17.28
C GLY A 11 -11.03 0.95 17.67
N LEU A 12 -10.03 0.07 17.55
CA LEU A 12 -8.62 0.42 17.77
C LEU A 12 -7.79 -0.06 16.58
N GLN A 13 -7.15 0.89 15.87
CA GLN A 13 -6.22 0.59 14.79
C GLN A 13 -5.09 -0.25 15.39
N GLY A 14 -4.96 -1.50 14.92
CA GLY A 14 -3.93 -2.41 15.42
C GLY A 14 -2.56 -1.76 15.29
N GLU A 15 -1.80 -1.75 16.37
CA GLU A 15 -0.46 -1.19 16.38
C GLU A 15 0.56 -2.30 16.12
N ILE A 16 1.61 -2.00 15.37
CA ILE A 16 2.69 -2.96 15.13
C ILE A 16 3.45 -3.17 16.46
N LEU A 17 3.30 -4.34 17.09
CA LEU A 17 4.06 -4.70 18.29
C LEU A 17 5.53 -5.01 17.93
N GLY A 18 6.48 -4.38 18.63
CA GLY A 18 7.91 -4.60 18.45
C GLY A 18 8.72 -3.30 18.35
N ASN A 19 9.78 -3.30 17.54
CA ASN A 19 10.68 -2.15 17.34
C ASN A 19 10.21 -1.17 16.26
N ASN A 20 8.93 -1.23 15.86
CA ASN A 20 8.32 -0.39 14.81
C ASN A 20 9.06 -0.42 13.44
N ARG A 21 9.76 -1.51 13.11
CA ARG A 21 10.56 -1.61 11.86
C ARG A 21 9.77 -2.08 10.64
N ASP A 22 8.62 -2.71 10.84
CA ASP A 22 7.84 -3.33 9.77
C ASP A 22 6.69 -2.40 9.29
N GLN A 23 6.95 -1.09 9.17
CA GLN A 23 5.92 -0.08 8.94
C GLN A 23 5.13 -0.31 7.65
N TRP A 24 5.80 -0.66 6.54
CA TRP A 24 5.12 -0.99 5.29
C TRP A 24 4.28 -2.26 5.40
N HIS A 25 4.77 -3.29 6.09
CA HIS A 25 4.05 -4.54 6.27
C HIS A 25 2.80 -4.34 7.12
N GLY A 26 2.87 -3.50 8.16
CA GLY A 26 1.68 -3.10 8.93
C GLY A 26 0.70 -2.29 8.09
N LEU A 27 1.19 -1.37 7.25
CA LEU A 27 0.32 -0.52 6.44
C LEU A 27 -0.51 -1.32 5.43
N VAL A 28 0.00 -2.44 4.93
CA VAL A 28 -0.79 -3.39 4.12
C VAL A 28 -1.99 -3.96 4.89
N PHE A 29 -1.98 -3.94 6.22
CA PHE A 29 -3.10 -4.31 7.08
C PHE A 29 -3.88 -3.10 7.61
N GLY A 30 -3.60 -1.88 7.14
CA GLY A 30 -4.19 -0.65 7.66
C GLY A 30 -3.64 -0.24 9.03
N MET A 31 -2.50 -0.82 9.44
CA MET A 31 -1.86 -0.57 10.72
C MET A 31 -0.75 0.47 10.56
N THR A 32 -0.64 1.37 11.52
CA THR A 32 0.53 2.27 11.66
C THR A 32 1.29 1.91 12.93
N CYS A 33 2.46 2.52 13.14
CA CYS A 33 3.24 2.25 14.33
C CYS A 33 2.68 2.94 15.57
N ARG A 34 3.05 2.42 16.74
CA ARG A 34 2.75 3.05 18.04
C ARG A 34 3.79 4.11 18.38
N ILE A 35 3.32 5.32 18.69
CA ILE A 35 4.20 6.43 19.13
C ILE A 35 4.80 6.19 20.53
N TYR A 36 4.10 5.45 21.39
CA TYR A 36 4.55 5.07 22.72
C TYR A 36 5.21 3.68 22.71
N PRO A 37 6.28 3.40 23.48
CA PRO A 37 6.94 4.23 24.49
C PRO A 37 8.06 5.16 23.97
N ASP A 38 8.40 5.12 22.68
CA ASP A 38 9.53 5.86 22.12
C ASP A 38 9.15 6.58 20.81
N PRO A 39 8.80 7.89 20.87
CA PRO A 39 8.40 8.67 19.70
C PRO A 39 9.53 8.87 18.70
N HIS A 40 10.80 8.69 19.09
CA HIS A 40 11.94 8.79 18.20
C HIS A 40 12.12 7.52 17.35
N ARG A 41 11.57 6.39 17.77
CA ARG A 41 11.61 5.14 17.00
C ARG A 41 10.54 5.07 15.94
N CYS A 42 9.35 5.60 16.22
CA CYS A 42 8.33 5.73 15.19
C CYS A 42 7.33 6.81 15.51
N ASN A 43 7.14 7.68 14.53
CA ASN A 43 6.15 8.72 14.58
C ASN A 43 5.13 8.51 13.44
N PRO A 44 3.90 8.06 13.73
CA PRO A 44 2.90 7.81 12.70
C PRO A 44 2.33 9.10 12.10
N THR A 45 2.61 10.28 12.68
CA THR A 45 2.03 11.56 12.21
C THR A 45 2.37 11.86 10.76
N HIS A 46 3.55 11.48 10.28
CA HIS A 46 3.92 11.70 8.87
C HIS A 46 3.10 10.82 7.92
N ILE A 47 2.80 9.59 8.32
CA ILE A 47 1.92 8.69 7.55
C ILE A 47 0.49 9.22 7.59
N TRP A 48 0.00 9.64 8.76
CA TRP A 48 -1.34 10.23 8.89
C TRP A 48 -1.50 11.49 8.04
N ALA A 49 -0.52 12.40 8.08
CA ALA A 49 -0.52 13.58 7.23
C ALA A 49 -0.52 13.23 5.73
N ALA A 50 0.16 12.16 5.33
CA ALA A 50 0.13 11.67 3.95
C ALA A 50 -1.24 11.09 3.58
N LEU A 51 -1.87 10.31 4.47
CA LEU A 51 -3.22 9.78 4.26
C LEU A 51 -4.27 10.90 4.17
N ASP A 52 -4.16 11.93 5.02
CA ASP A 52 -4.99 13.14 4.96
C ASP A 52 -4.79 13.89 3.64
N GLY A 53 -3.52 14.07 3.21
CA GLY A 53 -3.18 14.67 1.92
C GLY A 53 -3.72 13.88 0.71
N MET A 54 -3.85 12.56 0.85
CA MET A 54 -4.50 11.70 -0.14
C MET A 54 -6.04 11.73 -0.06
N ARG A 55 -6.61 12.42 0.93
CA ARG A 55 -8.06 12.51 1.23
C ARG A 55 -8.66 11.14 1.62
N LEU A 56 -7.89 10.33 2.34
CA LEU A 56 -8.25 8.99 2.83
C LEU A 56 -8.64 9.02 4.33
N ALA A 57 -9.64 9.82 4.70
CA ALA A 57 -10.05 9.95 6.10
C ALA A 57 -10.80 8.70 6.64
N ARG A 58 -11.62 8.05 5.78
CA ARG A 58 -12.38 6.83 6.12
C ARG A 58 -12.42 5.87 4.93
N PRO A 59 -11.25 5.37 4.48
CA PRO A 59 -11.20 4.57 3.28
C PRO A 59 -11.80 3.19 3.52
N LYS A 60 -12.50 2.65 2.52
CA LYS A 60 -12.79 1.23 2.44
C LYS A 60 -11.49 0.50 2.12
N MET A 61 -11.13 -0.47 2.95
CA MET A 61 -9.97 -1.34 2.70
C MET A 61 -10.39 -2.54 1.86
N VAL A 62 -9.69 -2.79 0.76
CA VAL A 62 -9.79 -3.99 -0.06
C VAL A 62 -8.47 -4.73 0.06
N GLY A 63 -8.48 -5.78 0.89
CA GLY A 63 -7.28 -6.50 1.31
C GLY A 63 -6.64 -7.31 0.18
N TRP A 64 -5.33 -7.54 0.28
CA TRP A 64 -4.61 -8.43 -0.65
C TRP A 64 -5.12 -9.88 -0.65
N TRP A 65 -5.79 -10.30 0.43
CA TRP A 65 -6.41 -11.61 0.58
C TRP A 65 -7.79 -11.72 -0.08
N GLU A 66 -8.36 -10.60 -0.55
CA GLU A 66 -9.66 -10.61 -1.22
C GLU A 66 -9.49 -11.04 -2.68
N ARG A 67 -10.21 -12.10 -3.09
CA ARG A 67 -10.22 -12.55 -4.49
C ARG A 67 -10.76 -11.49 -5.44
N SER A 68 -11.59 -10.59 -4.92
CA SER A 68 -12.17 -9.46 -5.65
C SER A 68 -11.27 -8.22 -5.61
N SER A 69 -10.01 -8.31 -5.17
CA SER A 69 -9.10 -7.17 -5.27
C SER A 69 -8.94 -6.74 -6.73
N PRO A 70 -9.05 -5.43 -7.03
CA PRO A 70 -8.79 -4.90 -8.38
C PRO A 70 -7.30 -4.71 -8.65
N ILE A 71 -6.44 -4.93 -7.66
CA ILE A 71 -4.99 -4.80 -7.80
C ILE A 71 -4.38 -6.17 -8.03
N SER A 72 -3.57 -6.29 -9.07
CA SER A 72 -2.82 -7.52 -9.35
C SER A 72 -1.34 -7.23 -9.52
N ILE A 73 -0.51 -8.16 -9.07
CA ILE A 73 0.94 -8.10 -9.15
C ILE A 73 1.41 -9.18 -10.10
N THR A 74 2.25 -8.81 -11.06
CA THR A 74 2.96 -9.77 -11.91
C THR A 74 4.45 -9.69 -11.62
N TYR A 75 5.01 -10.79 -11.14
CA TYR A 75 6.42 -10.86 -10.78
C TYR A 75 7.31 -10.97 -12.00
N VAL A 76 8.36 -10.15 -12.03
CA VAL A 76 9.42 -10.18 -13.06
C VAL A 76 10.62 -10.96 -12.51
N SER A 77 11.00 -10.73 -11.25
CA SER A 77 12.10 -11.43 -10.60
C SER A 77 12.04 -11.30 -9.07
N GLY A 78 12.74 -12.20 -8.36
CA GLY A 78 13.07 -12.00 -6.94
C GLY A 78 12.18 -12.71 -5.91
N SER A 79 11.39 -13.72 -6.27
CA SER A 79 10.43 -14.33 -5.33
C SER A 79 11.05 -15.00 -4.09
N GLY A 80 12.33 -15.37 -4.15
CA GLY A 80 13.04 -15.97 -3.02
C GLY A 80 12.41 -17.26 -2.49
N GLY A 81 11.62 -17.95 -3.31
CA GLY A 81 10.87 -19.15 -2.93
C GLY A 81 9.51 -18.87 -2.26
N SER A 82 9.11 -17.61 -2.12
CA SER A 82 7.75 -17.24 -1.71
C SER A 82 6.82 -17.26 -2.93
N ALA A 83 5.63 -17.81 -2.79
CA ALA A 83 4.60 -17.76 -3.84
C ALA A 83 4.13 -16.31 -4.08
N ASP A 84 3.94 -15.54 -3.01
CA ASP A 84 3.44 -14.17 -3.03
C ASP A 84 4.35 -13.25 -2.20
N PRO A 85 5.56 -12.93 -2.71
CA PRO A 85 6.53 -12.15 -1.98
C PRO A 85 6.09 -10.70 -1.77
N VAL A 86 5.21 -10.13 -2.60
CA VAL A 86 4.72 -8.76 -2.44
C VAL A 86 3.20 -8.79 -2.25
N ARG A 87 2.71 -8.08 -1.23
CA ARG A 87 1.26 -7.94 -1.00
C ARG A 87 0.83 -6.50 -1.20
N ALA A 88 -0.32 -6.33 -1.83
CA ALA A 88 -0.91 -5.04 -2.17
C ALA A 88 -2.31 -4.91 -1.57
N THR A 89 -2.51 -3.92 -0.71
CA THR A 89 -3.86 -3.59 -0.20
C THR A 89 -4.26 -2.22 -0.71
N LEU A 90 -5.51 -2.14 -1.15
CA LEU A 90 -6.11 -0.93 -1.68
C LEU A 90 -6.93 -0.23 -0.58
N PHE A 91 -6.73 1.07 -0.44
CA PHE A 91 -7.53 1.97 0.37
C PHE A 91 -8.34 2.86 -0.57
N LEU A 92 -9.66 2.73 -0.52
CA LEU A 92 -10.61 3.45 -1.36
C LEU A 92 -11.30 4.56 -0.58
N GLY A 93 -10.97 5.80 -0.90
CA GLY A 93 -11.77 6.96 -0.55
C GLY A 93 -12.96 7.15 -1.50
N VAL A 94 -13.65 8.28 -1.35
CA VAL A 94 -14.82 8.62 -2.20
C VAL A 94 -14.40 8.89 -3.65
N ASP A 95 -13.31 9.64 -3.83
CA ASP A 95 -12.82 10.09 -5.13
C ASP A 95 -11.32 9.85 -5.31
N ASN A 96 -10.72 9.10 -4.40
CA ASN A 96 -9.28 8.87 -4.34
C ASN A 96 -8.99 7.43 -3.92
N ALA A 97 -7.84 6.93 -4.34
CA ALA A 97 -7.41 5.58 -4.00
C ALA A 97 -5.92 5.59 -3.69
N ALA A 98 -5.51 4.79 -2.71
CA ALA A 98 -4.11 4.48 -2.48
C ALA A 98 -3.88 2.99 -2.36
N ILE A 99 -2.66 2.56 -2.66
CA ILE A 99 -2.22 1.18 -2.63
C ILE A 99 -1.02 1.12 -1.70
N ALA A 100 -1.16 0.36 -0.62
CA ALA A 100 -0.04 -0.01 0.24
C ALA A 100 0.58 -1.32 -0.26
N LEU A 101 1.90 -1.32 -0.41
CA LEU A 101 2.70 -2.45 -0.87
C LEU A 101 3.79 -2.73 0.15
N ALA A 102 4.09 -4.01 0.36
CA ALA A 102 5.30 -4.42 1.08
C ALA A 102 5.84 -5.75 0.54
N ASN A 103 7.14 -5.97 0.71
CA ASN A 103 7.85 -7.18 0.31
C ASN A 103 8.15 -8.06 1.53
N TRP A 104 7.63 -9.29 1.54
CA TRP A 104 7.86 -10.33 2.53
C TRP A 104 9.04 -11.25 2.20
N SER A 105 9.59 -11.18 0.99
CA SER A 105 10.81 -11.91 0.62
C SER A 105 12.03 -11.25 1.30
N PRO A 106 13.04 -12.02 1.77
CA PRO A 106 14.30 -11.46 2.25
C PRO A 106 15.16 -10.88 1.11
N ARG A 107 14.73 -11.02 -0.15
CA ARG A 107 15.44 -10.52 -1.34
C ARG A 107 14.65 -9.42 -2.03
N PRO A 108 15.31 -8.53 -2.78
CA PRO A 108 14.61 -7.57 -3.62
C PRO A 108 13.71 -8.27 -4.64
N VAL A 109 12.51 -7.72 -4.83
CA VAL A 109 11.51 -8.23 -5.79
C VAL A 109 11.22 -7.15 -6.81
N THR A 110 11.24 -7.52 -8.09
CA THR A 110 10.78 -6.67 -9.18
C THR A 110 9.47 -7.19 -9.74
N PHE A 111 8.49 -6.32 -9.89
CA PHE A 111 7.15 -6.67 -10.35
C PHE A 111 6.52 -5.52 -11.15
N THR A 112 5.42 -5.81 -11.83
CA THR A 112 4.52 -4.80 -12.39
C THR A 112 3.19 -4.84 -11.65
N LEU A 113 2.55 -3.68 -11.53
CA LEU A 113 1.24 -3.52 -10.91
C LEU A 113 0.20 -3.22 -11.99
N SER A 114 -0.87 -4.01 -12.02
CA SER A 114 -2.05 -3.78 -12.87
C SER A 114 -3.28 -3.44 -12.03
N VAL A 115 -4.20 -2.71 -12.66
CA VAL A 115 -5.45 -2.27 -12.06
C VAL A 115 -6.60 -2.72 -12.95
N ASP A 116 -7.52 -3.51 -12.40
CA ASP A 116 -8.81 -3.83 -12.99
C ASP A 116 -9.78 -2.68 -12.71
N TRP A 117 -9.92 -1.77 -13.68
CA TRP A 117 -10.75 -0.56 -13.54
C TRP A 117 -12.25 -0.85 -13.37
N PRO A 118 -12.86 -1.79 -14.10
CA PRO A 118 -14.24 -2.23 -13.83
C PRO A 118 -14.44 -2.66 -12.38
N ARG A 119 -13.60 -3.57 -11.87
CA ARG A 119 -13.69 -4.08 -10.49
C ARG A 119 -13.39 -2.99 -9.45
N LEU A 120 -12.48 -2.07 -9.76
CA LEU A 120 -12.22 -0.89 -8.92
C LEU A 120 -13.49 -0.04 -8.74
N ARG A 121 -14.22 0.20 -9.84
CA ARG A 121 -15.49 0.95 -9.83
C ARG A 121 -16.61 0.23 -9.07
N GLU A 122 -16.69 -1.08 -9.19
CA GLU A 122 -17.63 -1.90 -8.40
C GLU A 122 -17.36 -1.73 -6.90
N HIS A 123 -16.10 -1.80 -6.49
CA HIS A 123 -15.72 -1.59 -5.10
C HIS A 123 -15.97 -0.17 -4.60
N ALA A 124 -15.85 0.83 -5.49
CA ALA A 124 -16.17 2.22 -5.24
C ALA A 124 -17.69 2.54 -5.26
N GLY A 125 -18.55 1.52 -5.38
CA GLY A 125 -20.01 1.71 -5.32
C GLY A 125 -20.59 2.44 -6.53
N GLY A 126 -19.94 2.37 -7.70
CA GLY A 126 -20.47 2.96 -8.92
C GLY A 126 -20.29 4.47 -9.05
N ALA A 127 -19.42 5.09 -8.24
CA ALA A 127 -18.91 6.45 -8.47
C ALA A 127 -18.09 6.49 -9.78
N ALA A 128 -18.80 6.42 -10.90
CA ALA A 128 -18.24 6.13 -12.23
C ALA A 128 -17.30 7.22 -12.74
N THR A 129 -17.33 8.42 -12.14
CA THR A 129 -16.58 9.59 -12.60
C THR A 129 -15.18 9.70 -11.99
N ALA A 130 -14.95 9.20 -10.77
CA ALA A 130 -13.65 9.37 -10.09
C ALA A 130 -12.57 8.39 -10.61
N PHE A 131 -12.97 7.16 -10.95
CA PHE A 131 -12.07 6.09 -11.40
C PHE A 131 -12.36 5.66 -12.84
N ALA A 132 -12.60 6.62 -13.72
CA ALA A 132 -12.70 6.33 -15.15
C ALA A 132 -11.39 5.67 -15.62
N SER A 133 -11.51 4.51 -16.30
CA SER A 133 -10.35 3.90 -16.94
C SER A 133 -9.71 4.93 -17.86
N PRO A 134 -8.39 5.16 -17.76
CA PRO A 134 -7.70 6.07 -18.66
C PRO A 134 -7.96 5.65 -20.11
N GLN A 135 -8.36 6.59 -20.95
CA GLN A 135 -8.58 6.33 -22.37
C GLN A 135 -7.23 6.25 -23.09
N PRO A 136 -7.01 5.27 -23.98
CA PRO A 136 -5.78 5.20 -24.77
C PRO A 136 -5.50 6.54 -25.48
N PRO A 137 -4.25 7.05 -25.46
CA PRO A 137 -3.02 6.40 -24.99
C PRO A 137 -2.71 6.64 -23.50
N ARG A 138 -3.58 7.31 -22.74
CA ARG A 138 -3.35 7.60 -21.33
C ARG A 138 -3.35 6.31 -20.51
N ARG A 139 -2.56 6.30 -19.44
CA ARG A 139 -2.47 5.21 -18.49
C ARG A 139 -2.58 5.79 -17.09
N GLY A 140 -3.10 5.00 -16.16
CA GLY A 140 -3.17 5.40 -14.76
C GLY A 140 -1.77 5.72 -14.23
N ARG A 141 -1.69 6.61 -13.26
CA ARG A 141 -0.44 6.99 -12.59
C ARG A 141 -0.45 6.53 -11.14
N LEU A 142 0.73 6.11 -10.68
CA LEU A 142 1.03 5.73 -9.32
C LEU A 142 2.00 6.77 -8.76
N VAL A 143 1.57 7.52 -7.75
CA VAL A 143 2.36 8.60 -7.15
C VAL A 143 2.71 8.21 -5.72
N ALA A 144 3.99 8.03 -5.42
CA ALA A 144 4.48 7.98 -4.05
C ALA A 144 4.76 9.42 -3.60
N PRO A 145 4.04 9.98 -2.62
CA PRO A 145 4.50 11.22 -2.00
C PRO A 145 5.74 10.93 -1.15
N ARG A 146 6.57 11.96 -0.94
CA ARG A 146 7.62 11.89 0.08
C ARG A 146 6.95 11.86 1.45
N ILE A 147 7.27 10.85 2.25
CA ILE A 147 6.82 10.73 3.63
C ILE A 147 8.08 10.63 4.50
N GLU A 148 8.27 11.60 5.37
CA GLU A 148 9.44 11.68 6.23
C GLU A 148 9.61 10.39 7.06
N ALA A 149 10.86 9.92 7.16
CA ALA A 149 11.25 8.68 7.83
C ALA A 149 10.54 7.39 7.34
N PHE A 150 9.77 7.46 6.24
CA PHE A 150 9.02 6.32 5.69
C PHE A 150 9.39 6.06 4.23
N GLN A 151 9.16 6.98 3.29
CA GLN A 151 9.44 6.74 1.86
C GLN A 151 9.90 8.01 1.11
N SER A 152 10.69 7.84 0.05
CA SER A 152 10.98 8.91 -0.91
C SER A 152 9.83 9.10 -1.90
N SER A 153 9.76 10.28 -2.52
CA SER A 153 8.80 10.54 -3.59
C SER A 153 9.15 9.77 -4.86
N GLY A 154 8.13 9.40 -5.63
CA GLY A 154 8.29 8.75 -6.92
C GLY A 154 7.01 8.76 -7.74
N THR A 155 7.14 8.53 -9.04
CA THR A 155 5.98 8.49 -9.94
C THR A 155 6.21 7.44 -11.01
N TRP A 156 5.18 6.62 -11.23
CA TRP A 156 5.21 5.54 -12.20
C TRP A 156 3.90 5.50 -12.97
N THR A 157 3.97 4.98 -14.18
CA THR A 157 2.78 4.60 -14.93
C THR A 157 2.30 3.23 -14.47
N VAL A 158 0.99 2.99 -14.41
CA VAL A 158 0.44 1.65 -14.16
C VAL A 158 0.98 0.68 -15.22
N GLY A 159 1.48 -0.48 -14.76
CA GLY A 159 2.20 -1.46 -15.57
C GLY A 159 3.72 -1.22 -15.70
N ALA A 160 4.26 -0.13 -15.17
CA ALA A 160 5.71 0.05 -15.06
C ALA A 160 6.32 -0.95 -14.06
N ARG A 161 7.62 -1.22 -14.22
CA ARG A 161 8.37 -2.06 -13.28
C ARG A 161 8.63 -1.29 -11.98
N LEU A 162 8.33 -1.93 -10.87
CA LEU A 162 8.60 -1.48 -9.51
C LEU A 162 9.55 -2.48 -8.86
N THR A 163 10.47 -1.99 -8.02
CA THR A 163 11.36 -2.83 -7.23
C THR A 163 11.25 -2.48 -5.77
N LEU A 164 10.96 -3.48 -4.93
CA LEU A 164 10.98 -3.35 -3.48
C LEU A 164 12.17 -4.12 -2.93
N GLN A 165 12.82 -3.56 -1.90
CA GLN A 165 13.95 -4.19 -1.23
C GLN A 165 13.48 -5.35 -0.35
N GLY A 166 14.40 -6.25 -0.01
CA GLY A 166 14.09 -7.42 0.82
C GLY A 166 13.68 -7.03 2.23
N LYS A 167 12.80 -7.82 2.85
CA LYS A 167 12.37 -7.65 4.23
C LYS A 167 13.58 -7.59 5.17
N GLY A 168 13.63 -6.57 6.04
CA GLY A 168 14.73 -6.35 6.99
C GLY A 168 15.98 -5.68 6.38
N SER A 169 15.92 -5.25 5.12
CA SER A 169 17.01 -4.50 4.46
C SER A 169 17.19 -3.08 5.01
N ARG A 170 16.21 -2.56 5.77
CA ARG A 170 16.16 -1.17 6.26
C ARG A 170 16.15 -0.13 5.13
N ARG A 171 15.69 -0.54 3.94
CA ARG A 171 15.52 0.29 2.74
C ARG A 171 14.05 0.28 2.34
N SER A 172 13.71 0.75 1.15
CA SER A 172 12.34 0.78 0.62
C SER A 172 11.75 -0.64 0.44
N GLU A 173 11.32 -1.25 1.54
CA GLU A 173 10.70 -2.59 1.60
C GLU A 173 9.24 -2.57 1.15
N GLY A 174 8.66 -1.38 1.05
CA GLY A 174 7.31 -1.15 0.57
C GLY A 174 7.13 0.25 0.01
N LEU A 175 5.91 0.53 -0.41
CA LEU A 175 5.47 1.82 -0.96
C LEU A 175 4.01 2.08 -0.58
N LEU A 176 3.68 3.34 -0.28
CA LEU A 176 2.33 3.85 -0.31
C LEU A 176 2.16 4.71 -1.57
N LEU A 177 1.28 4.27 -2.46
CA LEU A 177 1.08 4.87 -3.79
C LEU A 177 -0.33 5.43 -3.90
N GLN A 178 -0.49 6.69 -4.26
CA GLN A 178 -1.76 7.25 -4.68
C GLN A 178 -2.01 6.88 -6.16
N LEU A 179 -3.20 6.35 -6.44
CA LEU A 179 -3.66 6.07 -7.79
C LEU A 179 -4.36 7.32 -8.34
N THR A 180 -3.87 7.85 -9.45
CA THR A 180 -4.43 9.04 -10.11
C THR A 180 -4.76 8.73 -11.57
N SER A 181 -5.94 9.11 -12.02
CA SER A 181 -6.30 9.18 -13.43
C SER A 181 -5.78 10.50 -14.00
N SER A 182 -4.96 10.43 -15.05
CA SER A 182 -4.51 11.60 -15.83
C SER A 182 -5.10 11.53 -17.23
#